data_AF-A0A543Q285-F1
#
_entry.id   AF-A0A543Q285-F1
#
_cell.length_a   1.000
_cell.length_b   1.000
_cell.length_c   1.000
_cell.angle_alpha   90.00
_cell.angle_beta   90.00
_cell.angle_gamma   90.00
#
_symmetry.space_group_name_H-M   'P 1'
#
loop_
_entity.id
_entity.type
_entity.pdbx_description
1 polymer ?
#
loop_
_entity_poly.entity_id
_entity_poly.type
_entity_poly.pdbx_seq_one_letter_code
_entity_poly.pdbx_strand_id
1 'polypeptide(L)'
;MQAIGVETSTADIDPGFITRVISVLNKNVYGDQDQELQMSHTLLQLQQKAAEEGAECITGIRFMVVPSHDHPGVMLMAAYGTISLH
;
A
#
# COMPACT_ATOMS: atom_id res chain seq x y z
N MET A 1 -11.95 -45.34 11.28
CA MET A 1 -11.68 -44.01 10.67
C MET A 1 -10.17 -43.80 10.71
N GLN A 2 -9.52 -43.65 9.57
CA GLN A 2 -8.11 -43.24 9.52
C GLN A 2 -8.07 -41.71 9.56
N ALA A 3 -7.30 -41.13 10.47
CA ALA A 3 -7.06 -39.70 10.50
C ALA A 3 -6.17 -39.35 9.31
N ILE A 4 -6.67 -38.50 8.42
CA ILE A 4 -5.87 -37.89 7.37
C ILE A 4 -4.92 -36.92 8.08
N GLY A 5 -3.62 -37.23 8.04
CA GLY A 5 -2.58 -36.32 8.50
C GLY A 5 -2.58 -35.09 7.59
N VAL A 6 -3.18 -34.00 8.07
CA VAL A 6 -2.98 -32.70 7.45
C VAL A 6 -1.57 -32.28 7.82
N GLU A 7 -0.63 -32.46 6.89
CA GLU A 7 0.67 -31.81 6.97
C GLU A 7 0.44 -30.31 6.87
N THR A 8 0.33 -29.65 8.03
CA THR A 8 0.50 -28.20 8.09
C THR A 8 1.97 -27.94 7.77
N SER A 9 2.25 -27.68 6.49
CA SER A 9 3.45 -26.93 6.14
C SER A 9 3.36 -25.62 6.92
N THR A 10 4.08 -25.55 8.04
CA THR A 10 4.48 -24.27 8.60
C THR A 10 5.42 -23.70 7.55
N ALA A 11 4.86 -23.03 6.55
CA ALA A 11 5.65 -22.14 5.70
C ALA A 11 6.47 -21.31 6.69
N ASP A 12 7.78 -21.53 6.67
CA ASP A 12 8.72 -21.01 7.65
C ASP A 12 8.43 -19.51 7.82
N ILE A 13 7.88 -19.13 8.97
CA ILE A 13 7.69 -17.72 9.29
C ILE A 13 9.10 -17.19 9.51
N ASP A 14 9.63 -16.47 8.53
CA ASP A 14 10.92 -15.82 8.65
C ASP A 14 10.85 -14.78 9.78
N PRO A 15 11.52 -15.00 10.93
CA PRO A 15 11.48 -14.09 12.05
C PRO A 15 12.18 -12.75 11.77
N GLY A 16 12.96 -12.65 10.68
CA GLY A 16 13.56 -11.40 10.20
C GLY A 16 12.61 -10.56 9.34
N PHE A 17 11.46 -11.10 8.92
CA PHE A 17 10.55 -10.42 8.03
C PHE A 17 9.72 -9.37 8.78
N ILE A 18 10.07 -8.10 8.63
CA ILE A 18 9.35 -6.98 9.26
C ILE A 18 8.36 -6.41 8.25
N THR A 19 7.07 -6.46 8.58
CA THR A 19 6.03 -5.80 7.77
C THR A 19 5.63 -4.46 8.37
N ARG A 20 5.46 -3.43 7.53
CA ARG A 20 4.98 -2.10 7.94
C ARG A 20 3.92 -1.58 6.97
N VAL A 21 2.92 -0.87 7.49
CA VAL A 21 1.98 -0.13 6.64
C VAL A 21 2.57 1.24 6.32
N ILE A 22 2.63 1.57 5.03
CA ILE A 22 2.97 2.89 4.55
C ILE A 22 1.80 3.48 3.76
N SER A 23 1.71 4.80 3.79
CA SER A 23 0.72 5.57 3.03
C SER A 23 1.34 6.80 2.38
N VAL A 24 0.73 7.23 1.29
CA VAL A 24 1.02 8.49 0.59
C VAL A 24 -0.27 9.24 0.29
N LEU A 25 -0.15 10.55 0.20
CA LEU A 25 -1.23 11.45 -0.19
C LEU A 25 -0.79 12.23 -1.43
N ASN A 26 -1.47 12.01 -2.54
CA ASN A 26 -1.29 12.80 -3.74
C ASN A 26 -1.96 14.17 -3.52
N LYS A 27 -1.16 15.24 -3.60
CA LYS A 27 -1.61 16.61 -3.34
C LYS A 27 -2.38 17.22 -4.50
N ASN A 28 -2.49 16.53 -5.64
CA ASN A 28 -3.32 16.96 -6.75
C ASN A 28 -4.80 16.74 -6.41
N VAL A 29 -5.65 17.70 -6.81
CA VAL A 29 -7.10 17.62 -6.64
C VAL A 29 -7.65 16.41 -7.37
N TYR A 30 -8.39 15.57 -6.66
CA TYR A 30 -9.09 14.43 -7.22
C TYR A 30 -10.25 14.89 -8.10
N GLY A 31 -10.27 14.42 -9.36
CA GLY A 31 -11.28 14.79 -10.35
C GLY A 31 -10.91 15.93 -11.30
N ASP A 32 -9.82 16.67 -11.02
CA ASP A 32 -9.32 17.73 -11.92
C ASP A 32 -8.52 17.19 -13.13
N GLN A 33 -8.12 15.92 -13.09
CA GLN A 33 -7.37 15.24 -14.15
C GLN A 33 -8.00 13.86 -14.44
N ASP A 34 -7.56 13.21 -15.52
CA ASP A 34 -7.92 11.82 -15.81
C ASP A 34 -7.64 10.92 -14.60
N GLN A 35 -8.66 10.21 -14.13
CA GLN A 35 -8.63 9.40 -12.91
C GLN A 35 -7.52 8.35 -12.94
N GLU A 36 -7.29 7.72 -14.10
CA GLU A 36 -6.23 6.73 -14.29
C GLU A 36 -4.82 7.33 -14.11
N LEU A 37 -4.63 8.58 -14.54
CA LEU A 37 -3.37 9.29 -14.36
C LEU A 37 -3.11 9.57 -12.87
N GLN A 38 -4.17 9.91 -12.12
CA GLN A 38 -4.04 10.15 -10.68
C GLN A 38 -3.72 8.88 -9.89
N MET A 39 -4.35 7.74 -10.23
CA MET A 39 -4.01 6.44 -9.65
C MET A 39 -2.55 6.08 -9.94
N SER A 40 -2.11 6.25 -11.18
CA SER A 40 -0.74 5.97 -11.61
C SER A 40 0.29 6.83 -10.85
N HIS A 41 0.05 8.13 -10.72
CA HIS A 41 0.92 9.03 -9.96
C HIS A 41 0.95 8.69 -8.47
N THR A 42 -0.20 8.36 -7.88
CA THR A 42 -0.28 8.00 -6.45
C THR A 42 0.43 6.68 -6.19
N LEU A 43 0.33 5.71 -7.10
CA LEU A 43 1.07 4.46 -7.02
C LEU A 43 2.57 4.69 -7.09
N LEU A 44 3.03 5.54 -8.01
CA LEU A 44 4.45 5.89 -8.16
C LEU A 44 5.00 6.51 -6.86
N GLN A 45 4.26 7.42 -6.23
CA GLN A 45 4.63 8.00 -4.94
C GLN A 45 4.72 6.94 -3.83
N LEU A 46 3.79 5.98 -3.79
CA LEU A 46 3.83 4.89 -2.82
C LEU A 46 5.05 3.98 -3.02
N GLN A 47 5.38 3.69 -4.29
CA GLN A 47 6.56 2.90 -4.65
C GLN A 47 7.86 3.62 -4.30
N GLN A 48 7.95 4.93 -4.55
CA GLN A 48 9.09 5.75 -4.16
C GLN A 48 9.29 5.73 -2.64
N LYS A 49 8.22 5.94 -1.86
CA LYS A 49 8.29 5.86 -0.40
C LYS A 49 8.73 4.47 0.09
N ALA A 50 8.23 3.41 -0.53
CA ALA A 50 8.65 2.05 -0.19
C ALA A 50 10.15 1.84 -0.44
N ALA A 51 10.67 2.32 -1.57
CA ALA A 51 12.09 2.25 -1.89
C ALA A 51 12.94 3.07 -0.92
N GLU A 52 12.49 4.26 -0.51
CA GLU A 52 13.14 5.09 0.51
C GLU A 52 13.19 4.37 1.88
N GLU A 53 12.18 3.58 2.21
CA GLU A 53 12.15 2.76 3.42
C GLU A 53 12.91 1.43 3.29
N GLY A 54 13.53 1.14 2.13
CA GLY A 54 14.28 -0.09 1.90
C GLY A 54 13.41 -1.33 1.70
N ALA A 55 12.15 -1.16 1.27
CA ALA A 55 11.23 -2.25 1.07
C ALA A 55 11.59 -3.13 -0.14
N GLU A 56 11.53 -4.43 0.06
CA GLU A 56 11.71 -5.41 -1.01
C GLU A 56 10.44 -5.60 -1.84
N CYS A 57 9.29 -5.54 -1.17
CA CYS A 57 7.99 -5.65 -1.83
C CYS A 57 6.92 -4.80 -1.13
N ILE A 58 5.86 -4.49 -1.89
CA ILE A 58 4.63 -3.88 -1.41
C ILE A 58 3.48 -4.80 -1.76
N THR A 59 2.62 -5.11 -0.79
CA THR A 59 1.42 -5.92 -0.98
C THR A 59 0.18 -5.21 -0.44
N GLY A 60 -1.00 -5.70 -0.82
CA GLY A 60 -2.26 -5.18 -0.27
C GLY A 60 -2.57 -3.72 -0.63
N ILE A 61 -2.05 -3.23 -1.76
CA ILE A 61 -2.24 -1.83 -2.16
C ILE A 61 -3.73 -1.51 -2.30
N ARG A 62 -4.14 -0.37 -1.74
CA ARG A 62 -5.49 0.18 -1.81
C ARG A 62 -5.42 1.68 -2.07
N PHE A 63 -6.35 2.15 -2.89
CA PHE A 63 -6.55 3.56 -3.19
C PHE A 63 -7.82 4.04 -2.48
N MET A 64 -7.79 5.29 -2.04
CA MET A 64 -8.94 5.94 -1.43
C MET A 64 -8.94 7.43 -1.75
N VAL A 65 -10.14 7.99 -1.86
CA VAL A 65 -10.35 9.42 -2.01
C VAL A 65 -10.65 9.99 -0.64
N VAL A 66 -9.87 10.97 -0.19
CA VAL A 66 -9.96 11.59 1.14
C VAL A 66 -10.15 13.10 1.01
N PRO A 67 -10.89 13.75 1.91
CA PRO A 67 -10.99 15.20 1.91
C PRO A 67 -9.65 15.83 2.29
N SER A 68 -9.29 16.94 1.64
CA SER A 68 -8.16 17.77 2.05
C SER A 68 -8.47 18.44 3.39
N HIS A 69 -7.55 18.33 4.33
CA HIS A 69 -7.63 19.08 5.60
C HIS A 69 -7.40 20.58 5.37
N ASP A 70 -6.50 20.92 4.44
CA ASP A 70 -6.06 22.30 4.24
C ASP A 70 -7.00 23.11 3.33
N HIS A 71 -7.79 22.42 2.48
CA HIS A 71 -8.68 23.05 1.51
C HIS A 71 -10.09 22.43 1.59
N PRO A 72 -11.03 23.04 2.34
CA PRO A 72 -12.39 22.54 2.46
C PRO A 72 -13.06 22.36 1.08
N GLY A 73 -13.65 21.19 0.85
CA GLY A 73 -14.31 20.85 -0.42
C GLY A 73 -13.40 20.25 -1.49
N VAL A 74 -12.08 20.24 -1.28
CA VAL A 74 -11.13 19.54 -2.16
C VAL A 74 -11.02 18.08 -1.75
N MET A 75 -11.15 17.18 -2.72
CA MET A 75 -10.88 15.76 -2.54
C MET A 75 -9.48 15.45 -3.07
N LEU A 76 -8.77 14.51 -2.45
CA LEU A 76 -7.42 14.09 -2.80
C LEU A 76 -7.34 12.57 -2.90
N MET A 77 -6.43 12.04 -3.72
CA MET A 77 -6.17 10.60 -3.78
C MET A 77 -5.09 10.22 -2.77
N ALA A 78 -5.33 9.18 -1.99
CA ALA A 78 -4.34 8.53 -1.14
C ALA A 78 -4.20 7.05 -1.52
N ALA A 79 -3.03 6.50 -1.26
CA ALA A 79 -2.80 5.06 -1.36
C ALA A 79 -2.07 4.57 -0.11
N TYR A 80 -2.36 3.34 0.29
CA TYR A 80 -1.62 2.64 1.32
C TYR A 80 -1.34 1.21 0.89
N GLY A 81 -0.30 0.62 1.49
CA GLY A 81 0.09 -0.77 1.28
C GLY A 81 0.97 -1.25 2.43
N THR A 82 1.18 -2.55 2.47
CA THR A 82 2.08 -3.18 3.44
C THR A 82 3.41 -3.47 2.75
N ILE A 83 4.48 -2.87 3.25
CA ILE A 83 5.84 -3.17 2.83
C ILE A 83 6.43 -4.29 3.68
N SER A 84 7.39 -5.00 3.07
CA SER A 84 8.20 -5.98 3.76
C SER A 84 9.67 -5.55 3.74
N LEU A 85 10.33 -5.69 4.87
CA LEU A 85 11.73 -5.35 5.13
C LEU A 85 12.47 -6.61 5.60
N HIS A 86 13.76 -6.69 5.29
CA HIS A 86 14.70 -7.69 5.81
C HIS A 86 15.68 -7.06 6.81
#